data_AF-A0A957HSZ3-F1
#
_entry.id   AF-A0A957HSZ3-F1
#
_cell.length_a   1.000
_cell.length_b   1.000
_cell.length_c   1.000
_cell.angle_alpha   90.00
_cell.angle_beta   90.00
_cell.angle_gamma   90.00
#
_symmetry.space_group_name_H-M   'P 1'
#
loop_
_entity.id
_entity.type
_entity.pdbx_description
1 polymer ?
#
loop_
_entity_poly.entity_id
_entity_poly.type
_entity_poly.pdbx_seq_one_letter_code
_entity_poly.pdbx_strand_id
1 'polypeptide(L)'
;MKRVFNVTFLLISLLLITGTLLVAAQVDQPRGTIRGGVYLDTDGDGQCNTATPISNITIRFVNESSQTTLYTGTNGTYGLPSAGQGTWQVTAEPDPTKWTITSANPLIVTVYENGGLVQLNNNFCIVRGGSPDAAAPTSSSTETSTDTAVSNYSVSESLLTAPRTPTNENVADLPTVAAKTDTEWLNYLNLFRDMAGLPRFTEIETLSEGGRNHAQYMVMNDRPVAHSEDVNNPFFTPAGQQAAHNGNIFATSQIQADYVWSMNFWTSAPFHLMPIINPGVESAGYGRYNQEIGQFHMAAVLDVRTELGNATTAPTYPIFFPGDGSETWIVRRSLFEWPDPLGSCAGYSVPTGPAIVLQLGDGSRTPKVTGHAFYKGTQLLDSCVFDETTYLNPDRYAQEVGRSILNQQDAVVLIPKLQLPINETYTVQIEANGEMYTWNFSTRKGPPEQ
;
A
#
# COMPACT_ATOMS: atom_id res chain seq x y z
N MET A 1 -77.80 7.24 46.35
CA MET A 1 -77.78 8.22 45.24
C MET A 1 -76.81 7.74 44.17
N LYS A 2 -77.21 7.72 42.89
CA LYS A 2 -76.35 7.41 41.73
C LYS A 2 -75.54 8.66 41.32
N ARG A 3 -74.26 8.47 40.96
CA ARG A 3 -73.40 9.18 39.97
C ARG A 3 -71.98 8.57 40.11
N VAL A 4 -71.50 7.67 39.26
CA VAL A 4 -70.96 7.79 37.87
C VAL A 4 -69.53 8.39 37.83
N PHE A 5 -68.57 7.49 37.51
CA PHE A 5 -67.22 7.64 36.91
C PHE A 5 -66.14 8.38 37.74
N ASN A 6 -64.89 7.92 37.89
CA ASN A 6 -64.00 7.35 36.88
C ASN A 6 -62.97 6.36 37.47
N VAL A 7 -62.59 5.42 36.62
CA VAL A 7 -61.60 4.36 36.79
C VAL A 7 -60.19 4.93 36.68
N THR A 8 -59.30 4.59 37.63
CA THR A 8 -57.88 4.42 37.31
C THR A 8 -57.25 3.36 38.23
N PHE A 9 -56.72 2.32 37.58
CA PHE A 9 -56.01 1.17 38.13
C PHE A 9 -54.72 1.58 38.86
N LEU A 10 -54.48 1.03 40.05
CA LEU A 10 -53.15 0.97 40.67
C LEU A 10 -52.84 -0.49 41.03
N LEU A 11 -52.34 -1.25 40.06
CA LEU A 11 -51.63 -2.51 40.33
C LEU A 11 -50.16 -2.17 40.53
N ILE A 12 -49.71 -2.16 41.79
CA ILE A 12 -48.30 -2.17 42.13
C ILE A 12 -47.87 -3.64 42.06
N SER A 13 -47.22 -4.01 40.97
CA SER A 13 -46.57 -5.31 40.80
C SER A 13 -45.14 -5.09 40.35
N LEU A 14 -44.26 -5.46 41.27
CA LEU A 14 -42.84 -5.77 41.16
C LEU A 14 -42.32 -6.02 39.72
N LEU A 15 -41.48 -5.13 39.20
CA LEU A 15 -40.49 -5.47 38.18
C LEU A 15 -39.26 -4.56 38.36
N LEU A 16 -38.20 -5.12 38.95
CA LEU A 16 -36.86 -4.54 38.89
C LEU A 16 -36.36 -4.67 37.44
N ILE A 17 -36.54 -3.62 36.65
CA ILE A 17 -35.91 -3.47 35.34
C ILE A 17 -34.53 -2.88 35.60
N THR A 18 -33.50 -3.71 35.58
CA THR A 18 -32.14 -3.26 35.31
C THR A 18 -32.13 -2.67 33.90
N GLY A 19 -32.06 -1.35 33.81
CA GLY A 19 -31.78 -0.66 32.56
C GLY A 19 -30.37 -0.96 32.11
N THR A 20 -30.17 -2.05 31.39
CA THR A 20 -29.06 -2.17 30.47
C THR A 20 -29.36 -1.24 29.30
N LEU A 21 -28.69 -0.07 29.30
CA LEU A 21 -28.44 0.65 28.05
C LEU A 21 -27.83 -0.34 27.07
N LEU A 22 -28.61 -0.81 26.10
CA LEU A 22 -28.06 -1.30 24.85
C LEU A 22 -27.42 -0.09 24.16
N VAL A 23 -26.16 0.18 24.50
CA VAL A 23 -25.25 0.69 23.50
C VAL A 23 -25.13 -0.47 22.52
N ALA A 24 -25.87 -0.39 21.41
CA ALA A 24 -25.53 -1.21 20.26
C ALA A 24 -24.10 -0.81 19.91
N ALA A 25 -23.13 -1.61 20.36
CA ALA A 25 -21.79 -1.59 19.82
C ALA A 25 -21.99 -1.79 18.33
N GLN A 26 -21.85 -0.71 17.57
CA GLN A 26 -21.82 -0.75 16.13
C GLN A 26 -20.57 -1.54 15.81
N VAL A 27 -20.73 -2.87 15.65
CA VAL A 27 -19.65 -3.77 15.28
C VAL A 27 -19.05 -3.16 14.03
N ASP A 28 -17.81 -2.69 14.12
CA ASP A 28 -17.09 -2.04 13.04
C ASP A 28 -17.00 -3.04 11.89
N GLN A 29 -17.93 -2.95 10.94
CA GLN A 29 -17.99 -3.87 9.82
C GLN A 29 -16.74 -3.61 8.96
N PRO A 30 -15.96 -4.64 8.63
CA PRO A 30 -14.72 -4.44 7.90
C PRO A 30 -14.99 -3.73 6.57
N ARG A 31 -14.19 -2.70 6.31
CA ARG A 31 -14.35 -1.80 5.15
C ARG A 31 -13.43 -2.25 4.03
N GLY A 32 -13.85 -2.03 2.80
CA GLY A 32 -13.11 -2.39 1.61
C GLY A 32 -12.48 -1.22 0.87
N THR A 33 -12.05 -1.47 -0.37
CA THR A 33 -11.58 -0.45 -1.30
C THR A 33 -12.17 -0.70 -2.68
N ILE A 34 -12.47 0.37 -3.41
CA ILE A 34 -12.90 0.31 -4.80
C ILE A 34 -11.90 1.09 -5.64
N ARG A 35 -11.29 0.46 -6.64
CA ARG A 35 -10.29 1.08 -7.52
C ARG A 35 -10.59 0.78 -8.98
N GLY A 36 -10.22 1.73 -9.82
CA GLY A 36 -10.32 1.64 -11.27
C GLY A 36 -9.58 2.80 -11.94
N GLY A 37 -9.68 2.87 -13.26
CA GLY A 37 -9.17 3.97 -14.04
C GLY A 37 -10.13 4.42 -15.12
N VAL A 38 -9.89 5.60 -15.67
CA VAL A 38 -10.60 6.11 -16.85
C VAL A 38 -9.60 6.18 -17.99
N TYR A 39 -9.93 5.53 -19.10
CA TYR A 39 -9.05 5.43 -20.25
C TYR A 39 -9.73 5.88 -21.55
N LEU A 40 -8.93 6.33 -22.50
CA LEU A 40 -9.38 6.60 -23.85
C LEU A 40 -9.79 5.30 -24.53
N ASP A 41 -11.03 5.25 -24.97
CA ASP A 41 -11.54 4.30 -25.93
C ASP A 41 -11.29 4.90 -27.33
N THR A 42 -10.50 4.23 -28.16
CA THR A 42 -10.07 4.81 -29.45
C THR A 42 -10.99 4.39 -30.59
N ASP A 43 -11.56 3.19 -30.48
CA ASP A 43 -12.46 2.55 -31.43
C ASP A 43 -13.94 2.69 -31.05
N GLY A 44 -14.24 3.12 -29.82
CA GLY A 44 -15.59 3.40 -29.34
C GLY A 44 -16.42 2.16 -29.05
N ASP A 45 -15.77 1.00 -28.87
CA ASP A 45 -16.43 -0.29 -28.67
C ASP A 45 -16.84 -0.54 -27.21
N GLY A 46 -16.54 0.41 -26.32
CA GLY A 46 -16.77 0.31 -24.89
C GLY A 46 -15.67 -0.44 -24.13
N GLN A 47 -14.57 -0.80 -24.79
CA GLN A 47 -13.40 -1.46 -24.22
C GLN A 47 -12.17 -0.53 -24.26
N CYS A 48 -11.41 -0.53 -23.17
CA CYS A 48 -10.28 0.36 -22.98
C CYS A 48 -9.00 -0.20 -23.64
N ASN A 49 -9.06 -0.58 -24.92
CA ASN A 49 -8.05 -1.38 -25.63
C ASN A 49 -6.66 -0.69 -25.71
N THR A 50 -6.63 0.64 -25.79
CA THR A 50 -5.39 1.42 -25.92
C THR A 50 -4.86 1.98 -24.59
N ALA A 51 -5.57 1.74 -23.47
CA ALA A 51 -5.22 2.08 -22.10
C ALA A 51 -4.59 3.49 -21.88
N THR A 52 -4.90 4.47 -22.73
CA THR A 52 -4.37 5.84 -22.56
C THR A 52 -5.12 6.50 -21.40
N PRO A 53 -4.46 6.85 -20.28
CA PRO A 53 -5.15 7.32 -19.09
C PRO A 53 -5.69 8.74 -19.24
N ILE A 54 -6.89 8.99 -18.71
CA ILE A 54 -7.51 10.31 -18.69
C ILE A 54 -7.65 10.81 -17.25
N SER A 55 -6.96 11.92 -16.98
CA SER A 55 -6.95 12.56 -15.68
C SER A 55 -8.13 13.51 -15.47
N ASN A 56 -8.36 13.87 -14.21
CA ASN A 56 -9.35 14.85 -13.79
C ASN A 56 -10.79 14.53 -14.20
N ILE A 57 -11.14 13.24 -14.26
CA ILE A 57 -12.52 12.77 -14.44
C ILE A 57 -13.15 12.56 -13.07
N THR A 58 -14.29 13.20 -12.85
CA THR A 58 -15.09 13.04 -11.63
C THR A 58 -15.63 11.63 -11.52
N ILE A 59 -15.45 10.98 -10.36
CA ILE A 59 -15.97 9.66 -10.03
C ILE A 59 -16.83 9.77 -8.77
N ARG A 60 -18.14 9.52 -8.90
CA ARG A 60 -19.07 9.51 -7.77
C ARG A 60 -19.30 8.10 -7.26
N PHE A 61 -19.22 7.92 -5.95
CA PHE A 61 -19.50 6.68 -5.23
C PHE A 61 -20.73 6.88 -4.36
N VAL A 62 -21.73 6.02 -4.52
CA VAL A 62 -22.97 6.06 -3.72
C VAL A 62 -23.27 4.66 -3.20
N ASN A 63 -23.51 4.52 -1.90
CA ASN A 63 -24.18 3.36 -1.33
C ASN A 63 -25.37 3.83 -0.48
N GLU A 64 -26.06 2.89 0.18
CA GLU A 64 -27.25 3.21 0.99
C GLU A 64 -26.97 4.15 2.18
N SER A 65 -25.72 4.22 2.65
CA SER A 65 -25.32 4.93 3.87
C SER A 65 -24.38 6.12 3.62
N SER A 66 -23.86 6.29 2.41
CA SER A 66 -22.72 7.16 2.14
C SER A 66 -22.65 7.57 0.67
N GLN A 67 -22.21 8.81 0.45
CA GLN A 67 -21.92 9.34 -0.87
C GLN A 67 -20.61 10.12 -0.81
N THR A 68 -19.74 9.89 -1.78
CA THR A 68 -18.47 10.63 -1.92
C THR A 68 -18.09 10.78 -3.38
N THR A 69 -17.27 11.78 -3.67
CA THR A 69 -16.79 12.08 -5.01
C THR A 69 -15.27 12.21 -5.00
N LEU A 70 -14.62 11.53 -5.95
CA LEU A 70 -13.18 11.57 -6.19
C LEU A 70 -12.92 11.97 -7.64
N TYR A 71 -11.65 12.12 -8.00
CA TYR A 71 -11.23 12.41 -9.36
C TYR A 71 -10.15 11.42 -9.78
N THR A 72 -10.03 11.17 -11.08
CA THR A 72 -8.87 10.45 -11.60
C THR A 72 -7.61 11.29 -11.45
N GLY A 73 -6.54 10.67 -10.97
CA GLY A 73 -5.20 11.26 -10.92
C GLY A 73 -4.63 11.49 -12.32
N THR A 74 -3.43 12.06 -12.40
CA THR A 74 -2.72 12.30 -13.67
C THR A 74 -2.49 11.02 -14.48
N ASN A 75 -2.43 9.87 -13.82
CA ASN A 75 -2.35 8.53 -14.40
C ASN A 75 -3.72 7.91 -14.73
N GLY A 76 -4.81 8.68 -14.68
CA GLY A 76 -6.16 8.23 -15.00
C GLY A 76 -6.81 7.31 -13.97
N THR A 77 -6.13 7.01 -12.86
CA THR A 77 -6.65 6.08 -11.83
C THR A 77 -7.42 6.81 -10.73
N TYR A 78 -8.37 6.12 -10.13
CA TYR A 78 -9.12 6.57 -8.97
C TYR A 78 -9.20 5.43 -7.93
N GLY A 79 -9.43 5.79 -6.67
CA GLY A 79 -9.63 4.79 -5.63
C GLY A 79 -10.37 5.33 -4.42
N LEU A 80 -11.46 4.67 -4.03
CA LEU A 80 -12.12 4.87 -2.76
C LEU A 80 -11.49 3.94 -1.71
N PRO A 81 -10.63 4.44 -0.81
CA PRO A 81 -10.22 3.69 0.37
C PRO A 81 -11.36 3.61 1.38
N SER A 82 -11.34 2.59 2.24
CA SER A 82 -12.30 2.43 3.34
C SER A 82 -13.78 2.53 2.90
N ALA A 83 -14.13 1.97 1.75
CA ALA A 83 -15.51 1.81 1.31
C ALA A 83 -16.26 0.93 2.33
N GLY A 84 -17.28 1.48 3.00
CA GLY A 84 -18.13 0.68 3.90
C GLY A 84 -18.73 -0.52 3.17
N GLN A 85 -19.05 -1.61 3.89
CA GLN A 85 -19.70 -2.75 3.25
C GLN A 85 -21.03 -2.33 2.63
N GLY A 86 -21.34 -2.93 1.49
CA GLY A 86 -22.52 -2.57 0.74
C GLY A 86 -22.35 -2.70 -0.76
N THR A 87 -23.46 -2.50 -1.45
CA THR A 87 -23.45 -2.32 -2.90
C THR A 87 -23.22 -0.84 -3.21
N TRP A 88 -22.15 -0.55 -3.94
CA TRP A 88 -21.77 0.78 -4.38
C TRP A 88 -22.12 0.98 -5.84
N GLN A 89 -22.75 2.10 -6.14
CA GLN A 89 -22.83 2.66 -7.49
C GLN A 89 -21.62 3.56 -7.70
N VAL A 90 -20.76 3.19 -8.63
CA VAL A 90 -19.60 3.97 -9.04
C VAL A 90 -19.91 4.59 -10.40
N THR A 91 -19.91 5.92 -10.48
CA THR A 91 -20.31 6.66 -11.68
C THR A 91 -19.17 7.55 -12.16
N ALA A 92 -18.73 7.42 -13.40
CA ALA A 92 -17.90 8.43 -14.04
C ALA A 92 -18.74 9.59 -14.56
N GLU A 93 -18.29 10.82 -14.32
CA GLU A 93 -18.97 12.06 -14.69
C GLU A 93 -17.98 13.04 -15.37
N PRO A 94 -17.50 12.72 -16.58
CA PRO A 94 -16.61 13.60 -17.32
C PRO A 94 -17.38 14.82 -17.87
N ASP A 95 -16.65 15.86 -18.27
CA ASP A 95 -17.21 17.02 -18.97
C ASP A 95 -17.85 16.58 -20.30
N PRO A 96 -19.18 16.67 -20.46
CA PRO A 96 -19.88 16.13 -21.62
C PRO A 96 -19.59 16.91 -22.91
N THR A 97 -18.98 18.09 -22.82
CA THR A 97 -18.51 18.84 -23.99
C THR A 97 -17.17 18.31 -24.53
N LYS A 98 -16.44 17.53 -23.73
CA LYS A 98 -15.10 17.03 -24.04
C LYS A 98 -15.02 15.52 -24.16
N TRP A 99 -15.96 14.79 -23.55
CA TRP A 99 -15.89 13.36 -23.43
C TRP A 99 -17.28 12.72 -23.53
N THR A 100 -17.35 11.52 -24.08
CA THR A 100 -18.53 10.65 -24.07
C THR A 100 -18.11 9.30 -23.51
N ILE A 101 -18.89 8.77 -22.56
CA ILE A 101 -18.63 7.46 -21.96
C ILE A 101 -19.13 6.37 -22.89
N THR A 102 -18.30 5.36 -23.15
CA THR A 102 -18.61 4.21 -24.01
C THR A 102 -18.77 2.91 -23.23
N SER A 103 -18.19 2.81 -22.03
CA SER A 103 -18.36 1.66 -21.13
C SER A 103 -19.66 1.73 -20.31
N ALA A 104 -19.96 0.66 -19.57
CA ALA A 104 -21.04 0.66 -18.58
C ALA A 104 -20.85 1.76 -17.52
N ASN A 105 -21.92 2.53 -17.25
CA ASN A 105 -21.93 3.61 -16.25
C ASN A 105 -23.37 3.84 -15.75
N PRO A 106 -23.68 3.69 -14.45
CA PRO A 106 -22.75 3.35 -13.35
C PRO A 106 -22.30 1.89 -13.37
N LEU A 107 -21.14 1.63 -12.76
CA LEU A 107 -20.72 0.30 -12.34
C LEU A 107 -21.33 -0.04 -10.98
N ILE A 108 -21.76 -1.29 -10.81
CA ILE A 108 -22.23 -1.81 -9.54
C ILE A 108 -21.12 -2.64 -8.91
N VAL A 109 -20.63 -2.20 -7.76
CA VAL A 109 -19.48 -2.77 -7.08
C VAL A 109 -19.89 -3.22 -5.69
N THR A 110 -19.78 -4.51 -5.41
CA THR A 110 -20.15 -5.07 -4.11
C THR A 110 -18.94 -5.19 -3.21
N VAL A 111 -18.97 -4.52 -2.06
CA VAL A 111 -17.93 -4.59 -1.04
C VAL A 111 -18.49 -5.38 0.14
N TYR A 112 -18.15 -6.66 0.23
CA TYR A 112 -18.53 -7.54 1.34
C TYR A 112 -17.41 -8.52 1.64
N GLU A 113 -17.34 -9.03 2.87
CA GLU A 113 -16.35 -10.03 3.29
C GLU A 113 -16.33 -11.26 2.36
N ASN A 114 -17.50 -11.82 2.05
CA ASN A 114 -17.62 -13.02 1.21
C ASN A 114 -17.41 -12.74 -0.29
N GLY A 115 -17.46 -11.47 -0.72
CA GLY A 115 -17.34 -11.05 -2.12
C GLY A 115 -16.03 -10.35 -2.47
N GLY A 116 -15.12 -10.21 -1.50
CA GLY A 116 -13.88 -9.46 -1.60
C GLY A 116 -14.03 -8.02 -1.11
N LEU A 117 -13.25 -7.65 -0.11
CA LEU A 117 -13.16 -6.26 0.36
C LEU A 117 -12.33 -5.38 -0.59
N VAL A 118 -11.55 -5.95 -1.50
CA VAL A 118 -10.76 -5.21 -2.48
C VAL A 118 -11.40 -5.38 -3.86
N GLN A 119 -11.98 -4.31 -4.38
CA GLN A 119 -12.63 -4.27 -5.68
C GLN A 119 -11.73 -3.50 -6.64
N LEU A 120 -11.10 -4.22 -7.58
CA LEU A 120 -10.17 -3.68 -8.58
C LEU A 120 -10.79 -3.71 -9.98
N ASN A 121 -10.11 -3.11 -10.95
CA ASN A 121 -10.51 -3.12 -12.37
C ASN A 121 -11.89 -2.53 -12.67
N ASN A 122 -12.37 -1.60 -11.84
CA ASN A 122 -13.63 -0.88 -12.08
C ASN A 122 -13.42 0.24 -13.11
N ASN A 123 -13.06 -0.11 -14.34
CA ASN A 123 -12.59 0.87 -15.31
C ASN A 123 -13.74 1.50 -16.10
N PHE A 124 -13.57 2.76 -16.50
CA PHE A 124 -14.45 3.44 -17.46
C PHE A 124 -13.70 3.77 -18.74
N CYS A 125 -14.39 3.63 -19.87
CA CYS A 125 -13.86 3.92 -21.20
C CYS A 125 -14.59 5.13 -21.77
N ILE A 126 -13.85 6.09 -22.32
CA ILE A 126 -14.39 7.35 -22.86
C ILE A 126 -13.77 7.72 -24.21
N VAL A 127 -14.55 8.34 -25.10
CA VAL A 127 -14.08 8.94 -26.37
C VAL A 127 -14.08 10.46 -26.26
N ARG A 128 -13.26 11.17 -27.05
CA ARG A 128 -13.31 12.65 -27.13
C ARG A 128 -14.66 13.10 -27.71
N GLY A 129 -15.30 14.03 -27.02
CA GLY A 129 -16.59 14.60 -27.35
C GLY A 129 -16.57 15.35 -28.68
N GLY A 130 -17.18 14.74 -29.69
CA GLY A 130 -17.86 15.38 -30.80
C GLY A 130 -19.31 14.91 -30.78
N SER A 131 -20.25 15.77 -31.19
CA SER A 131 -21.71 15.51 -31.19
C SER A 131 -22.09 14.13 -31.78
N PRO A 132 -23.20 13.50 -31.33
CA PRO A 132 -23.40 12.07 -31.43
C PRO A 132 -23.87 11.68 -32.83
N ASP A 133 -23.22 10.69 -33.41
CA ASP A 133 -23.91 9.76 -34.27
C ASP A 133 -23.45 8.33 -33.95
N ALA A 134 -24.47 7.51 -33.70
CA ALA A 134 -24.46 6.06 -33.52
C ALA A 134 -23.82 5.51 -32.23
N ALA A 135 -24.37 4.52 -31.54
CA ALA A 135 -25.70 3.92 -31.50
C ALA A 135 -25.66 3.00 -30.27
N ALA A 136 -26.72 2.99 -29.45
CA ALA A 136 -26.90 1.92 -28.46
C ALA A 136 -26.97 0.55 -29.17
N PRO A 137 -26.48 -0.51 -28.51
CA PRO A 137 -27.37 -1.65 -28.29
C PRO A 137 -27.26 -2.23 -26.86
N THR A 138 -28.37 -2.35 -26.14
CA THR A 138 -29.24 -3.53 -26.00
C THR A 138 -28.71 -4.59 -25.02
N SER A 139 -29.47 -4.77 -23.94
CA SER A 139 -29.44 -5.91 -23.03
C SER A 139 -29.62 -7.25 -23.75
N SER A 140 -28.82 -8.26 -23.41
CA SER A 140 -29.26 -9.66 -23.46
C SER A 140 -28.47 -10.52 -22.48
N SER A 141 -29.21 -11.48 -21.94
CA SER A 141 -29.00 -12.35 -20.80
C SER A 141 -28.06 -13.55 -21.01
N THR A 142 -27.61 -14.08 -19.87
CA THR A 142 -27.31 -15.49 -19.56
C THR A 142 -26.07 -16.12 -20.21
N GLU A 143 -25.07 -16.41 -19.39
CA GLU A 143 -24.48 -17.74 -19.40
C GLU A 143 -23.99 -18.16 -18.01
N THR A 144 -24.42 -19.36 -17.64
CA THR A 144 -24.09 -20.08 -16.43
C THR A 144 -22.69 -20.68 -16.58
N SER A 145 -21.80 -20.40 -15.63
CA SER A 145 -20.57 -21.17 -15.46
C SER A 145 -20.43 -21.49 -13.98
N THR A 146 -20.79 -22.73 -13.66
CA THR A 146 -20.38 -23.44 -12.46
C THR A 146 -18.88 -23.68 -12.52
N ASP A 147 -18.12 -23.11 -11.60
CA ASP A 147 -16.93 -23.80 -11.14
C ASP A 147 -16.69 -23.61 -9.64
N THR A 148 -16.29 -24.71 -9.04
CA THR A 148 -16.29 -24.99 -7.62
C THR A 148 -14.86 -24.82 -7.18
N ALA A 149 -14.52 -23.69 -6.58
CA ALA A 149 -13.19 -23.48 -5.99
C ALA A 149 -13.32 -23.30 -4.48
N VAL A 150 -12.88 -24.35 -3.80
CA VAL A 150 -12.79 -24.57 -2.36
C VAL A 150 -12.31 -23.32 -1.62
N SER A 151 -13.21 -22.78 -0.80
CA SER A 151 -12.94 -21.79 0.23
C SER A 151 -11.93 -22.35 1.23
N ASN A 152 -10.75 -21.73 1.35
CA ASN A 152 -9.90 -21.81 2.54
C ASN A 152 -8.99 -20.57 2.60
N TYR A 153 -9.61 -19.40 2.79
CA TYR A 153 -8.92 -18.19 3.24
C TYR A 153 -9.69 -17.57 4.40
N SER A 154 -9.80 -18.34 5.49
CA SER A 154 -10.37 -17.90 6.77
C SER A 154 -9.29 -17.59 7.81
N VAL A 155 -8.14 -17.03 7.40
CA VAL A 155 -7.04 -16.67 8.31
C VAL A 155 -6.52 -15.27 7.99
N SER A 156 -7.40 -14.27 7.96
CA SER A 156 -6.99 -12.86 7.79
C SER A 156 -7.68 -11.88 8.72
N GLU A 157 -8.75 -12.26 9.42
CA GLU A 157 -9.39 -11.39 10.43
C GLU A 157 -8.74 -11.45 11.82
N SER A 158 -8.00 -12.51 12.17
CA SER A 158 -7.52 -12.68 13.55
C SER A 158 -6.18 -11.99 13.88
N LEU A 159 -5.47 -11.42 12.91
CA LEU A 159 -4.18 -10.75 13.14
C LEU A 159 -4.26 -9.21 13.04
N LEU A 160 -5.45 -8.67 12.79
CA LEU A 160 -5.76 -7.25 12.91
C LEU A 160 -6.79 -6.93 14.02
N THR A 161 -7.28 -7.93 14.78
CA THR A 161 -8.31 -7.73 15.83
C THR A 161 -8.11 -8.47 17.16
N ALA A 162 -6.99 -9.17 17.41
CA ALA A 162 -6.76 -9.78 18.72
C ALA A 162 -5.90 -8.88 19.63
N PRO A 163 -6.44 -8.28 20.72
CA PRO A 163 -5.61 -7.94 21.86
C PRO A 163 -4.99 -9.24 22.36
N ARG A 164 -3.68 -9.24 22.65
CA ARG A 164 -3.11 -10.28 23.52
C ARG A 164 -3.96 -10.30 24.79
N THR A 165 -4.53 -11.45 25.15
CA THR A 165 -4.93 -11.67 26.53
C THR A 165 -3.67 -11.48 27.37
N PRO A 166 -3.70 -10.62 28.41
CA PRO A 166 -2.53 -10.42 29.25
C PRO A 166 -2.20 -11.75 29.93
N THR A 167 -1.11 -12.37 29.52
CA THR A 167 -0.38 -13.25 30.43
C THR A 167 0.03 -12.38 31.60
N ASN A 168 -0.32 -12.79 32.82
CA ASN A 168 0.05 -12.16 34.08
C ASN A 168 1.58 -12.10 34.25
N GLU A 169 2.24 -11.26 33.46
CA GLU A 169 3.53 -10.69 33.80
C GLU A 169 3.24 -9.32 34.41
N ASN A 170 3.84 -9.09 35.56
CA ASN A 170 3.57 -7.98 36.44
C ASN A 170 3.82 -6.64 35.69
N VAL A 171 2.75 -5.92 35.35
CA VAL A 171 2.74 -4.71 34.51
C VAL A 171 3.40 -3.49 35.18
N ALA A 172 3.87 -3.62 36.42
CA ALA A 172 4.41 -2.51 37.20
C ALA A 172 5.84 -2.06 36.82
N ASP A 173 6.46 -2.65 35.78
CA ASP A 173 7.88 -2.38 35.44
C ASP A 173 8.16 -2.21 33.93
N LEU A 174 7.15 -1.90 33.11
CA LEU A 174 7.39 -1.56 31.71
C LEU A 174 7.79 -0.08 31.57
N PRO A 175 9.00 0.24 31.05
CA PRO A 175 9.43 1.62 30.90
C PRO A 175 8.55 2.35 29.89
N THR A 176 8.12 3.56 30.25
CA THR A 176 7.51 4.52 29.32
C THR A 176 8.52 4.82 28.21
N VAL A 177 8.34 4.24 27.02
CA VAL A 177 9.16 4.57 25.85
C VAL A 177 8.74 5.94 25.36
N ALA A 178 9.55 6.96 25.66
CA ALA A 178 9.39 8.28 25.07
C ALA A 178 9.48 8.17 23.54
N ALA A 179 8.62 8.89 22.82
CA ALA A 179 8.71 9.00 21.37
C ALA A 179 10.10 9.52 20.97
N LYS A 180 10.78 8.83 20.05
CA LYS A 180 12.08 9.27 19.53
C LYS A 180 11.93 10.59 18.75
N THR A 181 12.92 11.46 18.87
CA THR A 181 12.92 12.81 18.27
C THR A 181 13.14 12.76 16.76
N ASP A 182 12.56 13.72 16.03
CA ASP A 182 12.58 13.82 14.57
C ASP A 182 13.95 14.18 13.94
N THR A 183 15.06 14.13 14.68
CA THR A 183 16.41 14.32 14.13
C THR A 183 17.19 13.00 14.01
N GLU A 184 16.67 11.90 14.55
CA GLU A 184 17.34 10.59 14.53
C GLU A 184 16.99 9.77 13.28
N TRP A 185 15.98 10.20 12.49
CA TRP A 185 15.51 9.48 11.32
C TRP A 185 16.61 9.29 10.27
N LEU A 186 17.42 10.33 10.02
CA LEU A 186 18.44 10.30 8.97
C LEU A 186 19.53 9.28 9.30
N ASN A 187 19.97 9.25 10.55
CA ASN A 187 20.93 8.24 11.01
C ASN A 187 20.35 6.83 10.87
N TYR A 188 19.07 6.63 11.22
CA TYR A 188 18.42 5.34 11.08
C TYR A 188 18.26 4.90 9.62
N LEU A 189 17.84 5.81 8.74
CA LEU A 189 17.75 5.55 7.30
C LEU A 189 19.13 5.18 6.72
N ASN A 190 20.17 5.87 7.17
CA ASN A 190 21.53 5.64 6.72
C ASN A 190 22.10 4.29 7.15
N LEU A 191 21.55 3.62 8.17
CA LEU A 191 21.94 2.24 8.47
C LEU A 191 21.59 1.29 7.31
N PHE A 192 20.52 1.56 6.54
CA PHE A 192 20.17 0.76 5.35
C PHE A 192 21.09 1.07 4.16
N ARG A 193 21.55 2.32 4.05
CA ARG A 193 22.57 2.73 3.05
C ARG A 193 23.90 2.04 3.33
N ASP A 194 24.33 2.05 4.58
CA ASP A 194 25.54 1.34 5.02
C ASP A 194 25.44 -0.16 4.75
N MET A 195 24.26 -0.77 5.01
CA MET A 195 23.99 -2.19 4.73
C MET A 195 24.12 -2.53 3.24
N ALA A 196 23.81 -1.58 2.35
CA ALA A 196 23.96 -1.71 0.90
C ALA A 196 25.37 -1.36 0.39
N GLY A 197 26.26 -0.86 1.26
CA GLY A 197 27.57 -0.33 0.87
C GLY A 197 27.51 0.99 0.11
N LEU A 198 26.47 1.81 0.33
CA LEU A 198 26.20 3.02 -0.42
C LEU A 198 26.55 4.30 0.36
N PRO A 199 26.80 5.43 -0.32
CA PRO A 199 26.92 6.73 0.34
C PRO A 199 25.68 7.03 1.19
N ARG A 200 25.93 7.56 2.39
CA ARG A 200 24.88 8.02 3.31
C ARG A 200 24.16 9.23 2.72
N PHE A 201 22.86 9.29 2.94
CA PHE A 201 22.03 10.43 2.62
C PHE A 201 22.41 11.64 3.46
N THR A 202 22.30 12.81 2.84
CA THR A 202 22.15 14.11 3.51
C THR A 202 20.69 14.54 3.53
N GLU A 203 20.28 15.30 4.55
CA GLU A 203 18.93 15.86 4.59
C GLU A 203 18.83 17.13 3.73
N ILE A 204 17.73 17.25 2.99
CA ILE A 204 17.28 18.53 2.43
C ILE A 204 16.03 18.96 3.20
N GLU A 205 16.18 19.97 4.06
CA GLU A 205 15.13 20.42 4.98
C GLU A 205 13.83 20.80 4.27
N THR A 206 13.90 21.37 3.06
CA THR A 206 12.71 21.73 2.27
C THR A 206 11.94 20.50 1.78
N LEU A 207 12.61 19.37 1.52
CA LEU A 207 11.94 18.10 1.21
C LEU A 207 11.32 17.49 2.46
N SER A 208 11.98 17.59 3.62
CA SER A 208 11.41 17.18 4.91
C SER A 208 10.14 17.99 5.25
N GLU A 209 10.16 19.31 5.00
CA GLU A 209 8.98 20.16 5.15
C GLU A 209 7.85 19.73 4.20
N GLY A 210 8.16 19.46 2.92
CA GLY A 210 7.20 18.92 1.97
C GLY A 210 6.59 17.59 2.45
N GLY A 211 7.41 16.67 2.93
CA GLY A 211 6.98 15.40 3.50
C GLY A 211 6.04 15.59 4.70
N ARG A 212 6.33 16.54 5.59
CA ARG A 212 5.49 16.86 6.75
C ARG A 212 4.14 17.46 6.32
N ASN A 213 4.16 18.36 5.34
CA ASN A 213 2.93 18.96 4.80
C ASN A 213 2.03 17.90 4.17
N HIS A 214 2.61 16.97 3.40
CA HIS A 214 1.85 15.89 2.80
C HIS A 214 1.35 14.85 3.83
N ALA A 215 2.17 14.55 4.85
CA ALA A 215 1.74 13.73 5.97
C ALA A 215 0.52 14.34 6.69
N GLN A 216 0.55 15.65 6.91
CA GLN A 216 -0.59 16.39 7.47
C GLN A 216 -1.81 16.33 6.54
N TYR A 217 -1.61 16.52 5.24
CA TYR A 217 -2.68 16.40 4.25
C TYR A 217 -3.39 15.03 4.34
N MET A 218 -2.63 13.93 4.40
CA MET A 218 -3.21 12.58 4.49
C MET A 218 -4.03 12.37 5.76
N VAL A 219 -3.46 12.73 6.93
CA VAL A 219 -4.12 12.55 8.24
C VAL A 219 -5.36 13.43 8.37
N MET A 220 -5.25 14.73 8.03
CA MET A 220 -6.35 15.67 8.20
C MET A 220 -7.55 15.41 7.26
N ASN A 221 -7.31 14.72 6.14
CA ASN A 221 -8.35 14.35 5.19
C ASN A 221 -8.81 12.90 5.30
N ASP A 222 -8.25 12.11 6.22
CA ASP A 222 -8.48 10.66 6.33
C ASP A 222 -8.29 9.94 4.98
N ARG A 223 -7.32 10.41 4.20
CA ARG A 223 -6.97 9.92 2.85
C ARG A 223 -5.57 9.31 2.87
N PRO A 224 -5.41 8.07 3.32
CA PRO A 224 -4.10 7.44 3.44
C PRO A 224 -3.52 7.09 2.05
N VAL A 225 -2.18 7.08 1.94
CA VAL A 225 -1.44 6.50 0.78
C VAL A 225 -1.82 7.15 -0.56
N ALA A 226 -1.96 8.47 -0.59
CA ALA A 226 -2.26 9.23 -1.80
C ALA A 226 -0.97 9.83 -2.39
N HIS A 227 -0.63 9.54 -3.64
CA HIS A 227 0.52 10.19 -4.32
C HIS A 227 0.16 11.54 -4.98
N SER A 228 -0.87 12.22 -4.45
CA SER A 228 -1.35 13.51 -4.95
C SER A 228 -2.21 14.24 -3.93
N GLU A 229 -2.27 15.56 -4.06
CA GLU A 229 -3.12 16.45 -3.29
C GLU A 229 -4.14 17.16 -4.20
N ASP A 230 -5.33 17.46 -3.68
CA ASP A 230 -6.31 18.31 -4.36
C ASP A 230 -5.97 19.78 -4.10
N VAL A 231 -5.71 20.54 -5.16
CA VAL A 231 -5.34 21.97 -5.10
C VAL A 231 -6.38 22.84 -4.38
N ASN A 232 -7.64 22.39 -4.30
CA ASN A 232 -8.71 23.12 -3.61
C ASN A 232 -8.82 22.75 -2.12
N ASN A 233 -8.02 21.81 -1.64
CA ASN A 233 -8.05 21.37 -0.24
C ASN A 233 -7.38 22.41 0.67
N PRO A 234 -7.93 22.71 1.86
CA PRO A 234 -7.31 23.65 2.80
C PRO A 234 -5.89 23.27 3.29
N PHE A 235 -5.53 21.99 3.22
CA PHE A 235 -4.22 21.47 3.59
C PHE A 235 -3.28 21.28 2.39
N PHE A 236 -3.72 21.62 1.18
CA PHE A 236 -2.86 21.56 0.00
C PHE A 236 -1.64 22.46 0.15
N THR A 237 -0.48 21.95 -0.22
CA THR A 237 0.70 22.78 -0.44
C THR A 237 1.47 22.32 -1.69
N PRO A 238 2.07 23.23 -2.47
CA PRO A 238 2.93 22.82 -3.59
C PRO A 238 4.07 21.88 -3.16
N ALA A 239 4.67 22.12 -1.99
CA ALA A 239 5.72 21.25 -1.44
C ALA A 239 5.19 19.86 -1.01
N GLY A 240 3.99 19.80 -0.45
CA GLY A 240 3.30 18.56 -0.11
C GLY A 240 2.97 17.73 -1.35
N GLN A 241 2.42 18.36 -2.39
CA GLN A 241 2.19 17.72 -3.68
C GLN A 241 3.48 17.17 -4.32
N GLN A 242 4.61 17.87 -4.20
CA GLN A 242 5.90 17.35 -4.66
C GLN A 242 6.31 16.11 -3.87
N ALA A 243 6.25 16.17 -2.54
CA ALA A 243 6.58 15.04 -1.67
C ALA A 243 5.64 13.84 -1.90
N ALA A 244 4.36 14.08 -2.19
CA ALA A 244 3.39 13.05 -2.55
C ALA A 244 3.82 12.29 -3.82
N HIS A 245 4.33 13.00 -4.82
CA HIS A 245 4.74 12.40 -6.09
C HIS A 245 6.05 11.62 -5.98
N ASN A 246 7.00 12.11 -5.18
CA ASN A 246 8.36 11.60 -5.12
C ASN A 246 8.63 10.70 -3.91
N GLY A 247 7.72 10.66 -2.93
CA GLY A 247 7.94 10.01 -1.66
C GLY A 247 7.45 8.57 -1.58
N ASN A 248 8.16 7.75 -0.81
CA ASN A 248 7.57 6.59 -0.17
C ASN A 248 6.57 7.05 0.90
N ILE A 249 5.39 6.44 0.94
CA ILE A 249 4.29 6.87 1.82
C ILE A 249 3.95 5.78 2.83
N PHE A 250 3.67 6.17 4.06
CA PHE A 250 3.22 5.29 5.14
C PHE A 250 2.08 5.96 5.91
N ALA A 251 1.10 5.18 6.34
CA ALA A 251 0.02 5.65 7.20
C ALA A 251 -0.42 4.52 8.15
N THR A 252 -0.85 4.88 9.35
CA THR A 252 -1.30 3.93 10.38
C THR A 252 -2.28 4.58 11.35
N SER A 253 -3.14 3.77 11.96
CA SER A 253 -3.99 4.17 13.08
C SER A 253 -3.24 4.24 14.41
N GLN A 254 -1.97 3.81 14.46
CA GLN A 254 -1.15 3.86 15.66
C GLN A 254 -0.58 5.27 15.84
N ILE A 255 -1.23 6.09 16.67
CA ILE A 255 -0.81 7.47 16.95
C ILE A 255 0.64 7.59 17.47
N GLN A 256 1.14 6.55 18.13
CA GLN A 256 2.50 6.47 18.68
C GLN A 256 3.55 6.01 17.67
N ALA A 257 3.16 5.71 16.42
CA ALA A 257 4.12 5.32 15.40
C ALA A 257 5.12 6.45 15.10
N ASP A 258 6.38 6.06 14.90
CA ASP A 258 7.49 6.95 14.59
C ASP A 258 8.19 6.56 13.29
N TYR A 259 9.34 7.18 13.02
CA TYR A 259 10.12 6.91 11.81
C TYR A 259 10.61 5.46 11.72
N VAL A 260 10.77 4.75 12.84
CA VAL A 260 11.21 3.34 12.82
C VAL A 260 10.12 2.47 12.21
N TRP A 261 8.85 2.77 12.45
CA TRP A 261 7.73 2.04 11.88
C TRP A 261 7.68 2.16 10.36
N SER A 262 7.71 3.40 9.85
CA SER A 262 7.66 3.66 8.41
C SER A 262 8.90 3.14 7.69
N MET A 263 10.09 3.31 8.26
CA MET A 263 11.34 2.85 7.64
C MET A 263 11.45 1.33 7.63
N ASN A 264 11.05 0.64 8.70
CA ASN A 264 11.01 -0.83 8.69
C ASN A 264 9.96 -1.36 7.72
N PHE A 265 8.83 -0.68 7.59
CA PHE A 265 7.82 -1.02 6.59
C PHE A 265 8.41 -0.93 5.19
N TRP A 266 8.93 0.23 4.79
CA TRP A 266 9.47 0.46 3.45
C TRP A 266 10.65 -0.44 3.11
N THR A 267 11.56 -0.70 4.06
CA THR A 267 12.75 -1.52 3.80
C THR A 267 12.49 -3.03 3.86
N SER A 268 11.36 -3.46 4.44
CA SER A 268 10.98 -4.88 4.44
C SER A 268 10.44 -5.38 3.09
N ALA A 269 10.03 -4.45 2.20
CA ALA A 269 9.33 -4.76 0.97
C ALA A 269 10.08 -4.18 -0.25
N PRO A 270 10.13 -4.91 -1.38
CA PRO A 270 11.06 -4.59 -2.46
C PRO A 270 10.79 -3.25 -3.16
N PHE A 271 9.53 -2.87 -3.41
CA PHE A 271 9.26 -1.69 -4.25
C PHE A 271 9.53 -0.37 -3.54
N HIS A 272 9.24 -0.27 -2.24
CA HIS A 272 9.64 0.88 -1.42
C HIS A 272 11.13 0.86 -1.06
N LEU A 273 11.75 -0.32 -0.97
CA LEU A 273 13.18 -0.44 -0.72
C LEU A 273 14.01 0.11 -1.90
N MET A 274 13.60 -0.14 -3.15
CA MET A 274 14.38 0.24 -4.34
C MET A 274 14.85 1.70 -4.34
N PRO A 275 13.98 2.71 -4.15
CA PRO A 275 14.42 4.10 -4.11
C PRO A 275 15.30 4.44 -2.89
N ILE A 276 15.21 3.70 -1.78
CA ILE A 276 16.08 3.90 -0.60
C ILE A 276 17.52 3.43 -0.89
N ILE A 277 17.68 2.32 -1.59
CA ILE A 277 19.00 1.77 -1.95
C ILE A 277 19.45 2.16 -3.36
N ASN A 278 18.78 3.14 -3.99
CA ASN A 278 19.19 3.63 -5.30
C ASN A 278 20.53 4.38 -5.18
N PRO A 279 21.58 3.99 -5.92
CA PRO A 279 22.89 4.65 -5.86
C PRO A 279 22.90 6.04 -6.52
N GLY A 280 21.91 6.36 -7.36
CA GLY A 280 21.77 7.64 -8.07
C GLY A 280 21.17 8.77 -7.23
N VAL A 281 21.01 8.57 -5.92
CA VAL A 281 20.51 9.58 -4.97
C VAL A 281 21.35 9.57 -3.69
N GLU A 282 21.75 10.77 -3.24
CA GLU A 282 22.59 11.01 -2.05
C GLU A 282 21.94 12.00 -1.06
N SER A 283 20.68 12.36 -1.30
CA SER A 283 19.90 13.25 -0.45
C SER A 283 18.47 12.73 -0.25
N ALA A 284 17.87 13.05 0.91
CA ALA A 284 16.50 12.68 1.21
C ALA A 284 15.80 13.77 2.04
N GLY A 285 14.47 13.74 2.04
CA GLY A 285 13.63 14.46 2.99
C GLY A 285 12.65 13.53 3.67
N TYR A 286 12.43 13.70 4.97
CA TYR A 286 11.47 12.90 5.72
C TYR A 286 10.57 13.80 6.56
N GLY A 287 9.28 13.55 6.50
CA GLY A 287 8.32 14.23 7.37
C GLY A 287 7.22 13.29 7.83
N ARG A 288 6.78 13.50 9.07
CA ARG A 288 5.62 12.81 9.65
C ARG A 288 4.64 13.80 10.23
N TYR A 289 3.40 13.35 10.39
CA TYR A 289 2.38 14.07 11.12
C TYR A 289 1.51 13.08 11.89
N ASN A 290 1.27 13.40 13.16
CA ASN A 290 0.52 12.57 14.09
C ASN A 290 -0.63 13.43 14.67
N GLN A 291 -1.86 12.97 14.54
CA GLN A 291 -3.04 13.61 15.12
C GLN A 291 -4.12 12.55 15.33
N GLU A 292 -4.70 12.50 16.52
CA GLU A 292 -5.79 11.56 16.83
C GLU A 292 -7.10 12.06 16.20
N ILE A 293 -7.24 11.83 14.90
CA ILE A 293 -8.39 12.22 14.07
C ILE A 293 -8.64 11.17 12.99
N GLY A 294 -9.92 10.87 12.71
CA GLY A 294 -10.28 9.92 11.66
C GLY A 294 -9.80 8.49 11.94
N GLN A 295 -9.57 7.72 10.88
CA GLN A 295 -9.06 6.36 10.92
C GLN A 295 -7.53 6.31 10.98
N PHE A 296 -6.84 7.26 10.33
CA PHE A 296 -5.38 7.32 10.29
C PHE A 296 -4.85 8.41 11.20
N HIS A 297 -4.09 7.99 12.21
CA HIS A 297 -3.60 8.88 13.26
C HIS A 297 -2.15 9.31 13.05
N MET A 298 -1.43 8.62 12.18
CA MET A 298 -0.07 8.96 11.79
C MET A 298 0.13 8.70 10.31
N ALA A 299 0.79 9.62 9.63
CA ALA A 299 1.34 9.41 8.30
C ALA A 299 2.78 9.90 8.23
N ALA A 300 3.54 9.32 7.30
CA ALA A 300 4.93 9.67 7.04
C ALA A 300 5.23 9.59 5.55
N VAL A 301 6.16 10.44 5.12
CA VAL A 301 6.62 10.55 3.73
C VAL A 301 8.13 10.63 3.73
N LEU A 302 8.77 9.79 2.91
CA LEU A 302 10.21 9.81 2.65
C LEU A 302 10.45 10.13 1.17
N ASP A 303 10.84 11.37 0.87
CA ASP A 303 11.25 11.78 -0.46
C ASP A 303 12.69 11.34 -0.71
N VAL A 304 12.83 10.35 -1.59
CA VAL A 304 14.09 9.76 -2.05
C VAL A 304 14.16 9.76 -3.58
N ARG A 305 13.37 10.62 -4.24
CA ARG A 305 13.28 10.68 -5.71
C ARG A 305 13.40 12.06 -6.29
N THR A 306 13.13 13.13 -5.54
CA THR A 306 13.31 14.51 -6.05
C THR A 306 14.73 14.75 -6.57
N GLU A 307 15.74 14.24 -5.86
CA GLU A 307 17.17 14.41 -6.20
C GLU A 307 17.75 13.23 -7.01
N LEU A 308 16.89 12.40 -7.62
CA LEU A 308 17.36 11.30 -8.44
C LEU A 308 18.16 11.82 -9.65
N GLY A 309 19.38 11.29 -9.84
CA GLY A 309 20.28 11.70 -10.90
C GLY A 309 21.24 12.83 -10.51
N ASN A 310 21.10 13.38 -9.30
CA ASN A 310 21.99 14.42 -8.76
C ASN A 310 23.10 13.86 -7.86
N ALA A 311 23.26 12.54 -7.78
CA ALA A 311 24.38 11.93 -7.05
C ALA A 311 25.73 12.41 -7.58
N THR A 312 26.63 12.75 -6.65
CA THR A 312 27.99 13.18 -6.96
C THR A 312 28.93 11.99 -7.20
N THR A 313 28.62 10.84 -6.60
CA THR A 313 29.32 9.58 -6.82
C THR A 313 28.66 8.82 -7.97
N ALA A 314 29.48 8.39 -8.94
CA ALA A 314 28.98 7.51 -10.00
C ALA A 314 28.54 6.15 -9.41
N PRO A 315 27.33 5.66 -9.73
CA PRO A 315 26.87 4.35 -9.30
C PRO A 315 27.82 3.22 -9.74
N THR A 316 28.07 2.28 -8.83
CA THR A 316 28.80 1.04 -9.10
C THR A 316 27.88 -0.15 -8.84
N TYR A 317 27.85 -1.10 -9.78
CA TYR A 317 27.06 -2.33 -9.69
C TYR A 317 28.00 -3.56 -9.72
N PRO A 318 27.60 -4.71 -9.12
CA PRO A 318 26.32 -4.98 -8.48
C PRO A 318 26.18 -4.34 -7.08
N ILE A 319 24.94 -4.05 -6.68
CA ILE A 319 24.58 -3.69 -5.29
C ILE A 319 23.76 -4.82 -4.69
N PHE A 320 24.12 -5.22 -3.47
CA PHE A 320 23.47 -6.28 -2.72
C PHE A 320 22.72 -5.67 -1.52
N PHE A 321 21.51 -6.15 -1.25
CA PHE A 321 20.77 -5.77 -0.04
C PHE A 321 20.02 -6.96 0.57
N PRO A 322 20.24 -7.31 1.85
CA PRO A 322 21.40 -6.90 2.66
C PRO A 322 22.72 -7.20 1.94
N GLY A 323 23.71 -6.33 2.12
CA GLY A 323 25.01 -6.43 1.45
C GLY A 323 25.88 -7.58 1.93
N ASP A 324 26.92 -7.91 1.15
CA ASP A 324 27.86 -8.97 1.52
C ASP A 324 28.58 -8.65 2.84
N GLY A 325 28.56 -9.61 3.77
CA GLY A 325 29.08 -9.47 5.13
C GLY A 325 28.30 -8.52 6.03
N SER A 326 27.17 -7.95 5.58
CA SER A 326 26.37 -7.03 6.38
C SER A 326 25.47 -7.74 7.41
N GLU A 327 24.90 -6.95 8.33
CA GLU A 327 23.89 -7.41 9.27
C GLU A 327 22.56 -6.69 9.07
N THR A 328 21.45 -7.42 9.08
CA THR A 328 20.09 -6.85 9.04
C THR A 328 19.28 -7.18 10.28
N TRP A 329 18.47 -6.22 10.73
CA TRP A 329 17.42 -6.43 11.74
C TRP A 329 16.01 -6.50 11.13
N ILE A 330 15.90 -6.29 9.82
CA ILE A 330 14.65 -6.48 9.09
C ILE A 330 14.57 -7.95 8.72
N VAL A 331 13.88 -8.72 9.56
CA VAL A 331 13.84 -10.18 9.44
C VAL A 331 12.53 -10.72 8.88
N ARG A 332 11.52 -9.87 8.73
CA ARG A 332 10.20 -10.24 8.25
C ARG A 332 9.56 -9.11 7.46
N ARG A 333 8.72 -9.49 6.50
CA ARG A 333 7.70 -8.63 5.91
C ARG A 333 6.34 -9.11 6.38
N SER A 334 5.63 -8.27 7.12
CA SER A 334 4.30 -8.60 7.67
C SER A 334 3.18 -7.76 7.08
N LEU A 335 3.53 -6.65 6.43
CA LEU A 335 2.58 -5.69 5.90
C LEU A 335 2.53 -5.79 4.38
N PHE A 336 1.36 -5.45 3.86
CA PHE A 336 1.10 -5.37 2.43
C PHE A 336 1.93 -4.24 1.78
N GLU A 337 2.37 -4.47 0.55
CA GLU A 337 3.00 -3.46 -0.30
C GLU A 337 2.20 -3.36 -1.59
N TRP A 338 2.14 -2.16 -2.17
CA TRP A 338 1.66 -1.98 -3.53
C TRP A 338 2.79 -1.46 -4.43
N PRO A 339 3.02 -2.03 -5.62
CA PRO A 339 2.45 -3.29 -6.13
C PRO A 339 2.72 -4.48 -5.19
N ASP A 340 1.90 -5.55 -5.23
CA ASP A 340 2.15 -6.69 -4.35
C ASP A 340 3.29 -7.57 -4.91
N PRO A 341 4.43 -7.69 -4.22
CA PRO A 341 5.52 -8.55 -4.66
C PRO A 341 5.17 -10.04 -4.63
N LEU A 342 4.17 -10.46 -3.83
CA LEU A 342 3.77 -11.87 -3.77
C LEU A 342 2.96 -12.33 -4.98
N GLY A 343 2.56 -11.42 -5.87
CA GLY A 343 1.92 -11.77 -7.15
C GLY A 343 2.76 -12.72 -8.02
N SER A 344 4.08 -12.71 -7.83
CA SER A 344 5.03 -13.62 -8.52
C SER A 344 5.39 -14.87 -7.71
N CYS A 345 4.95 -14.96 -6.46
CA CYS A 345 5.39 -15.97 -5.49
C CYS A 345 4.24 -16.92 -5.14
N ALA A 346 3.94 -17.85 -6.06
CA ALA A 346 2.85 -18.80 -5.89
C ALA A 346 2.95 -19.58 -4.57
N GLY A 347 1.86 -19.60 -3.79
CA GLY A 347 1.79 -20.29 -2.50
C GLY A 347 2.45 -19.55 -1.33
N TYR A 348 2.84 -18.28 -1.51
CA TYR A 348 3.36 -17.44 -0.43
C TYR A 348 2.24 -16.56 0.12
N SER A 349 2.31 -16.27 1.41
CA SER A 349 1.43 -15.34 2.11
C SER A 349 2.22 -14.63 3.20
N VAL A 350 1.89 -13.38 3.51
CA VAL A 350 2.49 -12.71 4.65
C VAL A 350 2.14 -13.45 5.97
N PRO A 351 3.04 -13.48 6.96
CA PRO A 351 4.39 -12.93 6.93
C PRO A 351 5.38 -13.79 6.13
N THR A 352 6.23 -13.14 5.33
CA THR A 352 7.36 -13.75 4.64
C THR A 352 8.69 -13.28 5.23
N GLY A 353 9.81 -13.73 4.68
CA GLY A 353 11.08 -13.03 4.84
C GLY A 353 11.03 -11.63 4.21
N PRO A 354 12.00 -10.76 4.53
CA PRO A 354 12.15 -9.46 3.90
C PRO A 354 12.58 -9.61 2.44
N ALA A 355 12.50 -8.52 1.67
CA ALA A 355 13.14 -8.47 0.36
C ALA A 355 14.66 -8.66 0.48
N ILE A 356 15.21 -9.50 -0.39
CA ILE A 356 16.65 -9.61 -0.66
C ILE A 356 16.84 -9.19 -2.11
N VAL A 357 17.77 -8.27 -2.38
CA VAL A 357 17.86 -7.56 -3.66
C VAL A 357 19.27 -7.62 -4.20
N LEU A 358 19.34 -7.82 -5.52
CA LEU A 358 20.52 -7.63 -6.35
C LEU A 358 20.19 -6.59 -7.42
N GLN A 359 20.91 -5.46 -7.45
CA GLN A 359 20.83 -4.47 -8.53
C GLN A 359 22.00 -4.65 -9.49
N LEU A 360 21.74 -4.76 -10.79
CA LEU A 360 22.74 -5.14 -11.81
C LEU A 360 23.19 -3.98 -12.71
N GLY A 361 22.53 -2.83 -12.61
CA GLY A 361 22.79 -1.69 -13.47
C GLY A 361 21.86 -0.52 -13.20
N ASP A 362 21.91 0.47 -14.09
CA ASP A 362 21.23 1.76 -13.99
C ASP A 362 19.91 1.82 -14.76
N GLY A 363 19.37 0.66 -15.15
CA GLY A 363 18.17 0.57 -15.97
C GLY A 363 18.44 0.32 -17.45
N SER A 364 19.71 0.22 -17.84
CA SER A 364 20.13 -0.05 -19.21
C SER A 364 20.28 -1.54 -19.54
N ARG A 365 20.13 -2.45 -18.56
CA ARG A 365 20.39 -3.88 -18.72
C ARG A 365 19.20 -4.72 -18.27
N THR A 366 18.58 -5.48 -19.15
CA THR A 366 17.53 -6.40 -18.70
C THR A 366 18.12 -7.62 -17.98
N PRO A 367 17.78 -7.88 -16.69
CA PRO A 367 18.16 -9.11 -16.02
C PRO A 367 17.54 -10.33 -16.68
N LYS A 368 18.33 -11.39 -16.81
CA LYS A 368 17.85 -12.73 -17.18
C LYS A 368 18.28 -13.72 -16.12
N VAL A 369 17.40 -13.95 -15.15
CA VAL A 369 17.65 -14.92 -14.08
C VAL A 369 17.44 -16.35 -14.60
N THR A 370 18.45 -17.20 -14.43
CA THR A 370 18.44 -18.61 -14.86
C THR A 370 18.46 -19.59 -13.69
N GLY A 371 18.79 -19.12 -12.48
CA GLY A 371 18.76 -19.92 -11.27
C GLY A 371 18.93 -19.09 -10.00
N HIS A 372 18.48 -19.62 -8.87
CA HIS A 372 18.70 -19.05 -7.55
C HIS A 372 18.76 -20.13 -6.48
N ALA A 373 19.40 -19.81 -5.36
CA ALA A 373 19.35 -20.61 -4.14
C ALA A 373 19.52 -19.71 -2.91
N PHE A 374 18.87 -20.09 -1.81
CA PHE A 374 18.94 -19.36 -0.54
C PHE A 374 19.17 -20.33 0.60
N TYR A 375 20.24 -20.14 1.36
CA TYR A 375 20.67 -21.08 2.39
C TYR A 375 20.71 -20.43 3.76
N LYS A 376 20.44 -21.23 4.79
CA LYS A 376 20.85 -20.96 6.18
C LYS A 376 21.88 -22.01 6.59
N GLY A 377 23.14 -21.61 6.71
CA GLY A 377 24.25 -22.56 6.76
C GLY A 377 24.23 -23.47 5.52
N THR A 378 24.04 -24.78 5.71
CA THR A 378 23.92 -25.76 4.60
C THR A 378 22.48 -26.11 4.21
N GLN A 379 21.49 -25.60 4.96
CA GLN A 379 20.08 -25.89 4.70
C GLN A 379 19.56 -24.99 3.57
N LEU A 380 19.12 -25.59 2.46
CA LEU A 380 18.37 -24.88 1.42
C LEU A 380 16.99 -24.47 1.95
N LEU A 381 16.60 -23.22 1.71
CA LEU A 381 15.34 -22.63 2.11
C LEU A 381 14.47 -22.31 0.90
N ASP A 382 13.14 -22.45 1.06
CA ASP A 382 12.17 -22.01 0.07
C ASP A 382 12.29 -20.50 -0.17
N SER A 383 12.53 -20.13 -1.43
CA SER A 383 12.59 -18.74 -1.87
C SER A 383 11.97 -18.57 -3.26
N CYS A 384 11.37 -17.41 -3.48
CA CYS A 384 10.82 -16.94 -4.74
C CYS A 384 11.78 -15.91 -5.33
N VAL A 385 11.96 -15.88 -6.66
CA VAL A 385 12.78 -14.87 -7.34
C VAL A 385 12.00 -14.28 -8.52
N PHE A 386 12.15 -12.97 -8.74
CA PHE A 386 11.63 -12.29 -9.92
C PHE A 386 12.46 -11.05 -10.26
N ASP A 387 12.34 -10.60 -11.51
CA ASP A 387 12.94 -9.40 -12.10
C ASP A 387 11.90 -8.63 -12.92
N GLU A 388 12.32 -7.58 -13.61
CA GLU A 388 11.43 -6.75 -14.47
C GLU A 388 10.73 -7.53 -15.59
N THR A 389 11.21 -8.71 -15.97
CA THR A 389 10.63 -9.53 -17.05
C THR A 389 9.69 -10.61 -16.50
N THR A 390 9.98 -11.08 -15.29
CA THR A 390 9.29 -12.19 -14.63
C THR A 390 8.33 -11.76 -13.53
N TYR A 391 8.36 -10.50 -13.10
CA TYR A 391 7.36 -9.97 -12.16
C TYR A 391 5.96 -10.06 -12.78
N LEU A 392 5.09 -10.80 -12.11
CA LEU A 392 3.68 -10.98 -12.42
C LEU A 392 2.80 -10.37 -11.32
N ASN A 393 1.71 -9.74 -11.75
CA ASN A 393 0.65 -9.28 -10.87
C ASN A 393 -0.71 -9.50 -11.56
N PRO A 394 -1.76 -9.94 -10.83
CA PRO A 394 -3.12 -10.04 -11.40
C PRO A 394 -3.65 -8.70 -11.94
N ASP A 395 -3.19 -7.58 -11.37
CA ASP A 395 -3.48 -6.24 -11.86
C ASP A 395 -2.37 -5.80 -12.84
N ARG A 396 -2.75 -5.58 -14.11
CA ARG A 396 -1.80 -5.23 -15.18
C ARG A 396 -1.06 -3.93 -14.91
N TYR A 397 -1.73 -2.93 -14.34
CA TYR A 397 -1.09 -1.64 -14.05
C TYR A 397 -0.07 -1.77 -12.92
N ALA A 398 -0.42 -2.46 -11.84
CA ALA A 398 0.50 -2.79 -10.77
C ALA A 398 1.68 -3.63 -11.28
N GLN A 399 1.46 -4.53 -12.23
CA GLN A 399 2.52 -5.26 -12.90
C GLN A 399 3.47 -4.30 -13.64
N GLU A 400 2.94 -3.42 -14.49
CA GLU A 400 3.73 -2.45 -15.26
C GLU A 400 4.50 -1.49 -14.34
N VAL A 401 3.90 -1.01 -13.25
CA VAL A 401 4.56 -0.18 -12.23
C VAL A 401 5.66 -0.96 -11.53
N GLY A 402 5.40 -2.18 -11.08
CA GLY A 402 6.39 -3.01 -10.39
C GLY A 402 7.60 -3.30 -11.30
N ARG A 403 7.34 -3.65 -12.57
CA ARG A 403 8.39 -3.84 -13.57
C ARG A 403 9.18 -2.56 -13.84
N SER A 404 8.52 -1.40 -13.91
CA SER A 404 9.18 -0.11 -14.06
C SER A 404 10.05 0.26 -12.85
N ILE A 405 9.66 -0.12 -11.63
CA ILE A 405 10.48 0.06 -10.43
C ILE A 405 11.72 -0.83 -10.49
N LEU A 406 11.55 -2.11 -10.85
CA LEU A 406 12.67 -3.05 -10.98
C LEU A 406 13.67 -2.61 -12.06
N ASN A 407 13.17 -2.12 -13.20
CA ASN A 407 13.96 -1.62 -14.32
C ASN A 407 14.71 -0.32 -14.00
N GLN A 408 14.48 0.37 -12.89
CA GLN A 408 15.29 1.55 -12.59
C GLN A 408 16.73 1.17 -12.20
N GLN A 409 16.94 -0.02 -11.62
CA GLN A 409 18.25 -0.51 -11.20
C GLN A 409 18.55 -1.95 -11.68
N ASP A 410 17.88 -2.39 -12.76
CA ASP A 410 18.01 -3.75 -13.30
C ASP A 410 17.89 -4.81 -12.18
N ALA A 411 16.87 -4.65 -11.33
CA ALA A 411 16.81 -5.32 -10.04
C ALA A 411 16.27 -6.75 -10.14
N VAL A 412 16.91 -7.66 -9.40
CA VAL A 412 16.43 -9.01 -9.10
C VAL A 412 16.05 -9.06 -7.63
N VAL A 413 14.84 -9.51 -7.34
CA VAL A 413 14.30 -9.64 -5.99
C VAL A 413 14.15 -11.12 -5.64
N LEU A 414 14.68 -11.49 -4.48
CA LEU A 414 14.45 -12.78 -3.84
C LEU A 414 13.63 -12.57 -2.56
N ILE A 415 12.55 -13.35 -2.40
CA ILE A 415 11.70 -13.36 -1.22
C ILE A 415 11.78 -14.73 -0.54
N PRO A 416 12.33 -14.82 0.68
CA PRO A 416 12.26 -16.04 1.48
C PRO A 416 10.82 -16.33 1.90
N LYS A 417 10.39 -17.60 1.83
CA LYS A 417 9.01 -17.98 2.19
C LYS A 417 8.65 -17.70 3.64
N LEU A 418 9.62 -17.81 4.52
CA LEU A 418 9.45 -17.65 5.97
C LEU A 418 10.30 -16.49 6.48
N GLN A 419 9.85 -15.90 7.58
CA GLN A 419 10.65 -14.97 8.38
C GLN A 419 12.03 -15.57 8.69
N LEU A 420 13.05 -14.73 8.67
CA LEU A 420 14.42 -15.10 9.01
C LEU A 420 14.58 -15.16 10.54
N PRO A 421 14.99 -16.28 11.15
CA PRO A 421 15.43 -16.26 12.54
C PRO A 421 16.63 -15.32 12.74
N ILE A 422 16.67 -14.65 13.88
CA ILE A 422 17.77 -13.76 14.31
C ILE A 422 19.04 -14.54 14.67
N ASN A 423 20.20 -13.89 14.57
CA ASN A 423 21.52 -14.45 14.86
C ASN A 423 21.89 -15.65 13.98
N GLU A 424 21.37 -15.66 12.75
CA GLU A 424 21.67 -16.64 11.72
C GLU A 424 22.37 -15.96 10.54
N THR A 425 23.21 -16.74 9.84
CA THR A 425 23.87 -16.33 8.60
C THR A 425 23.22 -17.02 7.41
N TYR A 426 22.95 -16.22 6.37
CA TYR A 426 22.33 -16.69 5.14
C TYR A 426 23.28 -16.50 3.95
N THR A 427 23.25 -17.44 3.01
CA THR A 427 23.97 -17.34 1.74
C THR A 427 22.95 -17.25 0.62
N VAL A 428 23.12 -16.25 -0.23
CA VAL A 428 22.30 -16.00 -1.41
C VAL A 428 23.10 -16.36 -2.65
N GLN A 429 22.48 -17.07 -3.58
CA GLN A 429 23.02 -17.33 -4.91
C GLN A 429 21.99 -16.93 -5.95
N ILE A 430 22.39 -16.12 -6.93
CA ILE A 430 21.58 -15.73 -8.08
C ILE A 430 22.44 -15.89 -9.33
N GLU A 431 21.96 -16.66 -10.30
CA GLU A 431 22.53 -16.71 -11.63
C GLU A 431 21.74 -15.77 -12.54
N ALA A 432 22.37 -14.70 -13.01
CA ALA A 432 21.76 -13.72 -13.89
C ALA A 432 22.73 -13.34 -15.01
N ASN A 433 22.22 -13.27 -16.24
CA ASN A 433 23.02 -12.88 -17.42
C ASN A 433 24.28 -13.74 -17.65
N GLY A 434 24.26 -15.00 -17.20
CA GLY A 434 25.39 -15.94 -17.32
C GLY A 434 26.49 -15.75 -16.26
N GLU A 435 26.27 -14.86 -15.29
CA GLU A 435 27.15 -14.66 -14.14
C GLU A 435 26.48 -15.19 -12.86
N MET A 436 27.28 -15.81 -11.98
CA MET A 436 26.82 -16.27 -10.67
C MET A 436 27.23 -15.28 -9.59
N TYR A 437 26.24 -14.65 -8.97
CA TYR A 437 26.40 -13.77 -7.82
C TYR A 437 26.19 -14.59 -6.54
N THR A 438 27.17 -14.57 -5.65
CA THR A 438 27.09 -15.23 -4.34
C THR A 438 27.54 -14.26 -3.26
N TRP A 439 26.71 -14.06 -2.24
CA TRP A 439 27.04 -13.24 -1.08
C TRP A 439 26.37 -13.80 0.17
N ASN A 440 26.78 -13.29 1.32
CA ASN A 440 26.19 -13.67 2.60
C ASN A 440 25.87 -12.46 3.47
N PHE A 441 24.89 -12.61 4.35
CA PHE A 441 24.58 -11.61 5.37
C PHE A 441 24.10 -12.31 6.64
N SER A 442 24.12 -11.61 7.76
CA SER A 442 23.64 -12.12 9.05
C SER A 442 22.44 -11.33 9.56
N THR A 443 21.68 -11.94 10.45
CA THR A 443 20.51 -11.31 11.09
C THR A 443 20.79 -10.99 12.55
N ARG A 444 20.18 -9.92 13.07
CA ARG A 444 20.34 -9.48 14.46
C ARG A 444 19.04 -9.01 15.08
N LYS A 445 19.00 -8.91 16.42
CA LYS A 445 17.80 -8.59 17.21
C LYS A 445 17.27 -7.16 17.03
N GLY A 446 18.11 -6.24 16.58
CA GLY A 446 17.75 -4.83 16.41
C GLY A 446 18.85 -4.09 15.65
N PRO A 447 18.65 -2.80 15.31
CA PRO A 447 19.65 -2.00 14.63
C PRO A 447 20.99 -1.95 15.38
N PRO A 448 22.12 -1.68 14.71
CA PRO A 448 23.35 -1.25 15.36
C PRO A 448 23.10 -0.10 16.33
N GLU A 449 23.83 -0.09 17.45
CA GLU A 449 23.86 1.09 18.32
C GLU A 449 24.49 2.25 17.54
N GLN A 450 23.85 3.43 17.60
CA GLN A 450 24.26 4.63 16.89
C GLN A 450 25.18 5.49 17.74
#